data_AF-A0A1N7PES9-F1
#
_entry.id   AF-A0A1N7PES9-F1
#
_cell.length_a   1.000
_cell.length_b   1.000
_cell.length_c   1.000
_cell.angle_alpha   90.00
_cell.angle_beta   90.00
_cell.angle_gamma   90.00
#
_symmetry.space_group_name_H-M   'P 1'
#
loop_
_entity.id
_entity.type
_entity.pdbx_description
1 polymer ?
#
loop_
_entity_poly.entity_id
_entity_poly.type
_entity_poly.pdbx_seq_one_letter_code
_entity_poly.pdbx_strand_id
1 'polypeptide(L)'
;MNNRLKYHLELLNETLSRIEKAAANESGVIDADILQQFRDVIDQLTEHRDSAYEAGQDLFSKIGTHQPQLMPAVDRALLWFFGGECMHFLSDEEITRFQHLDEMAAEAEAEGKEYDYRSAGRSLH
;
A
#
# COMPACT_ATOMS: atom_id res chain seq x y z
N MET A 1 6.29 -15.36 7.62
CA MET A 1 5.60 -14.17 7.08
C MET A 1 4.94 -13.43 8.24
N ASN A 2 5.28 -12.18 8.50
CA ASN A 2 4.64 -11.37 9.56
C ASN A 2 3.18 -11.04 9.17
N ASN A 3 2.23 -11.02 10.12
CA ASN A 3 0.81 -10.74 9.86
C ASN A 3 0.61 -9.38 9.18
N ARG A 4 1.41 -8.38 9.55
CA ARG A 4 1.46 -7.06 8.91
C ARG A 4 1.82 -7.17 7.44
N LEU A 5 2.90 -7.89 7.10
CA LEU A 5 3.33 -8.03 5.71
C LEU A 5 2.28 -8.76 4.86
N LYS A 6 1.66 -9.82 5.40
CA LYS A 6 0.59 -10.55 4.72
C LYS A 6 -0.58 -9.61 4.38
N TYR A 7 -1.01 -8.79 5.33
CA TYR A 7 -2.06 -7.80 5.11
C TYR A 7 -1.72 -6.82 3.98
N HIS A 8 -0.50 -6.27 3.96
CA HIS A 8 -0.11 -5.33 2.89
C HIS A 8 0.04 -5.99 1.52
N LEU A 9 0.48 -7.26 1.46
CA LEU A 9 0.47 -8.04 0.21
C LEU A 9 -0.96 -8.26 -0.31
N GLU A 10 -1.93 -8.52 0.56
CA GLU A 10 -3.34 -8.60 0.19
C GLU A 10 -3.85 -7.26 -0.39
N LEU A 11 -3.53 -6.14 0.27
CA LEU A 11 -3.89 -4.80 -0.21
C LEU A 11 -3.25 -4.45 -1.56
N LEU A 12 -1.99 -4.82 -1.79
CA LEU A 12 -1.31 -4.63 -3.08
C LEU A 12 -2.04 -5.39 -4.19
N ASN A 13 -2.38 -6.66 -3.95
CA ASN A 13 -3.09 -7.49 -4.92
C ASN A 13 -4.50 -6.94 -5.22
N GLU A 14 -5.22 -6.48 -4.19
CA GLU A 14 -6.52 -5.84 -4.35
C GLU A 14 -6.42 -4.54 -5.14
N THR A 15 -5.42 -3.72 -4.85
CA THR A 15 -5.14 -2.45 -5.56
C THR A 15 -4.81 -2.71 -7.03
N LEU A 16 -3.89 -3.64 -7.31
CA LEU A 16 -3.56 -4.04 -8.68
C LEU A 16 -4.81 -4.51 -9.44
N SER A 17 -5.62 -5.37 -8.83
CA SER A 17 -6.87 -5.85 -9.43
C SER A 17 -7.86 -4.72 -9.74
N ARG A 18 -7.91 -3.66 -8.91
CA ARG A 18 -8.74 -2.47 -9.19
C ARG A 18 -8.20 -1.67 -10.36
N ILE A 19 -6.89 -1.45 -10.41
CA ILE A 19 -6.22 -0.68 -11.48
C ILE A 19 -6.33 -1.42 -12.82
N GLU A 20 -6.14 -2.74 -12.85
CA GLU A 20 -6.30 -3.55 -14.07
C GLU A 20 -7.72 -3.47 -14.63
N LYS A 21 -8.74 -3.51 -13.76
CA LYS A 21 -10.14 -3.34 -14.17
C LYS A 21 -10.40 -1.93 -14.71
N ALA A 22 -9.83 -0.90 -14.09
CA ALA A 22 -9.91 0.46 -14.60
C ALA A 22 -9.24 0.59 -15.98
N ALA A 23 -8.06 -0.02 -16.15
CA ALA A 23 -7.29 -0.01 -17.41
C ALA A 23 -8.05 -0.70 -18.55
N ALA A 24 -8.72 -1.81 -18.26
CA ALA A 24 -9.53 -2.52 -19.23
C ALA A 24 -10.74 -1.68 -19.70
N ASN A 25 -11.33 -0.88 -18.80
CA ASN A 25 -12.48 -0.03 -19.12
C ASN A 25 -12.09 1.28 -19.83
N GLU A 26 -10.89 1.81 -19.55
CA GLU A 26 -10.37 3.08 -20.07
C GLU A 26 -9.18 2.85 -21.01
N SER A 27 -9.41 2.08 -22.07
CA SER A 27 -8.38 1.63 -23.03
C SER A 27 -7.39 2.74 -23.41
N GLY A 28 -6.13 2.58 -22.96
CA GLY A 28 -4.98 3.41 -23.34
C GLY A 28 -4.61 4.55 -22.37
N VAL A 29 -5.33 4.72 -21.25
CA VAL A 29 -5.04 5.79 -20.28
C VAL A 29 -3.99 5.40 -19.23
N ILE A 30 -3.85 4.10 -18.96
CA ILE A 30 -2.96 3.57 -17.93
C ILE A 30 -1.70 2.98 -18.56
N ASP A 31 -0.54 3.45 -18.14
CA ASP A 31 0.77 2.95 -18.58
C ASP A 31 0.95 1.49 -18.17
N ALA A 32 1.23 0.63 -19.16
CA ALA A 32 1.50 -0.79 -18.95
C ALA A 32 2.71 -1.02 -18.03
N ASP A 33 3.66 -0.08 -17.99
CA ASP A 33 4.81 -0.13 -17.11
C ASP A 33 4.41 -0.05 -15.63
N ILE A 34 3.35 0.69 -15.26
CA ILE A 34 2.86 0.75 -13.87
C ILE A 34 2.32 -0.61 -13.42
N LEU A 35 1.60 -1.31 -14.29
CA LEU A 35 1.06 -2.64 -13.97
C LEU A 35 2.20 -3.65 -13.76
N GLN A 36 3.24 -3.58 -14.58
CA GLN A 36 4.41 -4.44 -14.44
C GLN A 36 5.18 -4.11 -13.15
N GLN A 37 5.46 -2.83 -12.87
CA GLN A 37 6.12 -2.42 -11.64
C GLN A 37 5.35 -2.85 -10.38
N PHE A 38 4.01 -2.79 -10.39
CA PHE A 38 3.19 -3.30 -9.30
C PHE A 38 3.43 -4.79 -9.01
N ARG A 39 3.45 -5.61 -10.07
CA ARG A 39 3.72 -7.05 -9.97
C ARG A 39 5.12 -7.31 -9.45
N ASP A 40 6.10 -6.57 -9.96
CA ASP A 40 7.49 -6.68 -9.52
C ASP A 40 7.63 -6.33 -8.03
N VAL A 41 6.92 -5.30 -7.52
CA VAL A 41 6.92 -4.97 -6.09
C VAL A 41 6.30 -6.08 -5.25
N ILE A 42 5.18 -6.68 -5.70
CA ILE A 42 4.53 -7.81 -5.02
C ILE A 42 5.48 -9.02 -4.95
N ASP A 43 6.14 -9.34 -6.05
CA ASP A 43 7.09 -10.46 -6.13
C ASP A 43 8.29 -10.22 -5.21
N GLN A 44 8.88 -9.02 -5.25
CA GLN A 44 10.01 -8.65 -4.38
C GLN A 44 9.65 -8.70 -2.89
N LEU A 45 8.45 -8.23 -2.49
CA LEU A 45 7.98 -8.33 -1.11
C LEU A 45 7.74 -9.78 -0.69
N THR A 46 7.20 -10.60 -1.58
CA THR A 46 6.96 -12.03 -1.34
C THR A 46 8.27 -12.79 -1.16
N GLU A 47 9.30 -12.41 -1.91
CA GLU A 47 10.66 -12.93 -1.81
C GLU A 47 11.48 -12.31 -0.66
N HIS A 48 10.89 -11.39 0.11
CA HIS A 48 11.55 -10.68 1.21
C HIS A 48 12.82 -9.91 0.79
N ARG A 49 12.82 -9.32 -0.42
CA ARG A 49 13.94 -8.50 -0.87
C ARG A 49 13.89 -7.10 -0.24
N ASP A 50 15.03 -6.63 0.25
CA ASP A 50 15.14 -5.28 0.83
C ASP A 50 14.81 -4.18 -0.19
N SER A 51 15.11 -4.41 -1.48
CA SER A 51 14.80 -3.49 -2.58
C SER A 51 13.31 -3.26 -2.79
N ALA A 52 12.44 -4.10 -2.22
CA ALA A 52 11.01 -4.01 -2.42
C ALA A 52 10.41 -2.71 -1.85
N TYR A 53 10.99 -2.17 -0.77
CA TYR A 53 10.52 -0.93 -0.15
C TYR A 53 10.84 0.29 -1.02
N GLU A 54 12.04 0.36 -1.57
CA GLU A 54 12.46 1.42 -2.51
C GLU A 54 11.63 1.34 -3.79
N ALA A 55 11.48 0.14 -4.38
CA ALA A 55 10.67 -0.07 -5.57
C ALA A 55 9.20 0.33 -5.36
N GLY A 56 8.64 0.07 -4.18
CA GLY A 56 7.30 0.52 -3.83
C GLY A 56 7.18 2.04 -3.72
N GLN A 57 8.15 2.70 -3.08
CA GLN A 57 8.18 4.17 -2.99
C GLN A 57 8.27 4.82 -4.36
N ASP A 58 9.12 4.30 -5.25
CA ASP A 58 9.26 4.76 -6.62
C ASP A 58 7.96 4.59 -7.41
N LEU A 59 7.32 3.42 -7.29
CA LEU A 59 6.04 3.12 -7.92
C LEU A 59 4.95 4.11 -7.50
N PHE A 60 4.75 4.32 -6.20
CA PHE A 60 3.70 5.23 -5.73
C PHE A 60 4.02 6.70 -6.00
N SER A 61 5.30 7.09 -5.98
CA SER A 61 5.72 8.43 -6.41
C SER A 61 5.45 8.64 -7.90
N LYS A 62 5.73 7.64 -8.74
CA LYS A 62 5.41 7.66 -10.18
C LYS A 62 3.90 7.75 -10.40
N ILE A 63 3.09 7.01 -9.64
CA ILE A 63 1.63 7.11 -9.71
C ILE A 63 1.17 8.52 -9.32
N GLY A 64 1.61 9.04 -8.18
CA GLY A 64 1.20 10.36 -7.69
C GLY A 64 1.57 11.51 -8.63
N THR A 65 2.65 11.38 -9.39
CA THR A 65 3.17 12.44 -10.28
C THR A 65 2.71 12.30 -11.73
N HIS A 66 2.71 11.08 -12.28
CA HIS A 66 2.45 10.83 -13.70
C HIS A 66 1.07 10.24 -13.97
N GLN A 67 0.44 9.58 -12.99
CA GLN A 67 -0.92 9.04 -13.12
C GLN A 67 -1.77 9.31 -11.86
N PRO A 68 -1.94 10.58 -11.45
CA PRO A 68 -2.65 10.95 -10.23
C PRO A 68 -4.10 10.47 -10.22
N GLN A 69 -4.70 10.22 -11.39
CA GLN A 69 -6.03 9.61 -11.51
C GLN A 69 -6.14 8.21 -10.88
N LEU A 70 -5.02 7.51 -10.69
CA LEU A 70 -4.99 6.20 -10.02
C LEU A 70 -4.88 6.30 -8.51
N MET A 71 -4.45 7.44 -7.95
CA MET A 71 -4.29 7.62 -6.50
C MET A 71 -5.56 7.31 -5.69
N PRO A 72 -6.78 7.62 -6.13
CA PRO A 72 -8.00 7.22 -5.43
C PRO A 72 -8.21 5.69 -5.36
N ALA A 73 -7.62 4.91 -6.27
CA ALA A 73 -7.70 3.45 -6.26
C ALA A 73 -6.64 2.79 -5.35
N VAL A 74 -5.59 3.53 -4.99
CA VAL A 74 -4.51 3.11 -4.10
C VAL A 74 -4.98 3.16 -2.64
N ASP A 75 -4.81 2.04 -1.94
CA ASP A 75 -5.12 1.98 -0.51
C ASP A 75 -4.13 2.83 0.30
N ARG A 76 -4.66 3.68 1.19
CA ARG A 76 -3.85 4.62 1.99
C ARG A 76 -2.89 3.91 2.94
N ALA A 77 -3.23 2.70 3.41
CA ALA A 77 -2.34 1.92 4.25
C ALA A 77 -1.06 1.48 3.51
N LEU A 78 -1.10 1.37 2.18
CA LEU A 78 0.10 1.10 1.39
C LEU A 78 1.08 2.27 1.44
N LEU A 79 0.57 3.51 1.34
CA LEU A 79 1.41 4.71 1.41
C LEU A 79 2.10 4.83 2.78
N TRP A 80 1.37 4.52 3.86
CA TRP A 80 1.95 4.43 5.20
C TRP A 80 2.98 3.31 5.33
N PHE A 81 2.69 2.13 4.77
CA PHE A 81 3.56 0.96 4.83
C PHE A 81 4.90 1.14 4.13
N PHE A 82 4.91 1.72 2.93
CA PHE A 82 6.14 2.01 2.20
C PHE A 82 6.88 3.22 2.79
N GLY A 83 6.15 4.16 3.38
CA GLY A 83 6.72 5.34 4.05
C GLY A 83 7.54 6.22 3.08
N GLY A 84 8.51 6.95 3.62
CA GLY A 84 9.39 7.81 2.82
C GLY A 84 8.59 8.83 2.00
N GLU A 85 8.85 8.91 0.70
CA GLU A 85 8.16 9.83 -0.20
C GLU A 85 6.65 9.57 -0.30
N CYS A 86 6.18 8.35 0.00
CA CYS A 86 4.75 8.05 0.00
C CYS A 86 3.97 8.84 1.05
N MET A 87 4.64 9.27 2.12
CA MET A 87 4.04 10.06 3.20
C MET A 87 3.50 11.41 2.71
N HIS A 88 4.09 11.97 1.65
CA HIS A 88 3.63 13.24 1.07
C HIS A 88 2.23 13.16 0.46
N PHE A 89 1.71 11.95 0.22
CA PHE A 89 0.37 11.72 -0.31
C PHE A 89 -0.69 11.43 0.76
N LEU A 90 -0.29 11.47 2.04
CA LEU A 90 -1.18 11.35 3.19
C LEU A 90 -1.42 12.74 3.81
N SER A 91 -2.65 12.97 4.25
CA SER A 91 -2.99 14.13 5.06
C SER A 91 -2.52 13.96 6.51
N ASP A 92 -2.36 15.07 7.23
CA ASP A 92 -1.99 15.05 8.66
C ASP A 92 -2.94 14.20 9.51
N GLU A 93 -4.24 14.21 9.16
CA GLU A 93 -5.25 13.40 9.83
C GLU A 93 -5.03 11.90 9.58
N GLU A 94 -4.73 11.51 8.34
CA GLU A 94 -4.39 10.11 8.01
C GLU A 94 -3.10 9.68 8.72
N ILE A 95 -2.07 10.52 8.72
CA ILE A 95 -0.81 10.26 9.44
C ILE A 95 -1.09 9.99 10.92
N THR A 96 -1.86 10.87 11.57
CA THR A 96 -2.22 10.72 13.00
C THR A 96 -2.97 9.42 13.26
N ARG A 97 -3.90 9.06 12.37
CA ARG A 97 -4.67 7.82 12.50
C ARG A 97 -3.78 6.58 12.33
N PHE A 98 -2.89 6.56 11.34
CA PHE A 98 -1.97 5.43 11.13
C PHE A 98 -0.94 5.30 12.26
N GLN A 99 -0.47 6.41 12.82
CA GLN A 99 0.36 6.40 14.04
C GLN A 99 -0.36 5.68 15.18
N HIS A 100 -1.63 6.03 15.43
CA HIS A 100 -2.42 5.37 16.48
C HIS A 100 -2.63 3.87 16.21
N LEU A 101 -2.83 3.47 14.96
CA LEU A 101 -2.93 2.05 14.61
C LEU A 101 -1.63 1.29 14.87
N ASP A 102 -0.48 1.88 14.57
CA ASP A 102 0.82 1.28 14.87
C ASP A 102 1.07 1.18 16.39
N GLU A 103 0.63 2.17 17.17
CA GLU A 103 0.64 2.11 18.64
C GLU A 103 -0.21 0.95 19.16
N MET A 104 -1.47 0.82 18.71
CA MET A 104 -2.35 -0.27 19.11
C MET A 104 -1.80 -1.64 18.71
N ALA A 105 -1.15 -1.74 17.54
CA ALA A 105 -0.51 -2.98 17.10
C ALA A 105 0.68 -3.34 17.99
N ALA A 106 1.50 -2.37 18.36
CA ALA A 106 2.63 -2.57 19.27
C ALA A 106 2.16 -2.96 20.69
N GLU A 107 1.08 -2.37 21.20
CA GLU A 107 0.47 -2.75 22.47
C GLU A 107 -0.04 -4.19 22.44
N ALA A 108 -0.76 -4.58 21.39
CA ALA A 108 -1.23 -5.96 21.22
C ALA A 108 -0.06 -6.95 21.17
N GLU A 109 1.01 -6.63 20.44
CA GLU A 109 2.23 -7.45 20.37
C GLU A 109 2.90 -7.58 21.75
N ALA A 110 3.02 -6.48 22.50
CA ALA A 110 3.59 -6.49 23.85
C ALA A 110 2.76 -7.33 24.84
N GLU A 111 1.44 -7.39 24.66
CA GLU A 111 0.53 -8.23 25.43
C GLU A 111 0.44 -9.68 24.91
N GLY A 112 1.15 -10.02 23.83
CA GLY A 112 1.10 -11.33 23.20
C GLY A 112 -0.24 -11.65 22.51
N LYS A 113 -1.01 -10.62 22.16
CA LYS A 113 -2.28 -10.73 21.43
C LYS A 113 -2.06 -10.58 19.93
N GLU A 114 -2.85 -11.31 19.16
CA GLU A 114 -2.88 -11.09 17.71
C GLU A 114 -3.59 -9.77 17.38
N TYR A 115 -2.99 -8.99 16.47
CA TYR A 115 -3.58 -7.75 15.96
C TYR A 115 -4.16 -7.97 14.55
N ASP A 116 -5.45 -7.66 14.38
CA ASP A 116 -6.13 -7.74 13.08
C ASP A 116 -6.02 -6.41 12.32
N TYR A 117 -4.96 -6.27 11.54
CA TYR A 117 -4.72 -5.11 10.68
C TYR A 117 -5.86 -4.83 9.71
N ARG A 118 -6.58 -5.86 9.25
CA ARG A 118 -7.66 -5.71 8.27
C ARG A 118 -8.91 -5.13 8.91
N SER A 119 -9.23 -5.53 10.13
CA SER A 119 -10.31 -4.91 10.89
C SER A 119 -9.96 -3.47 11.25
N ALA A 120 -8.73 -3.21 11.67
CA ALA A 120 -8.31 -1.88 12.11
C ALA A 120 -8.23 -0.87 10.96
N GLY A 121 -7.70 -1.27 9.79
CA GLY A 121 -7.61 -0.41 8.60
C GLY A 121 -8.95 -0.07 7.97
N ARG A 122 -9.97 -0.95 8.09
CA ARG A 122 -11.34 -0.65 7.60
C ARG A 122 -12.02 0.47 8.36
N SER A 123 -11.64 0.72 9.62
CA SER A 123 -12.19 1.82 10.42
C SER A 123 -11.71 3.21 9.96
N LEU A 124 -10.84 3.27 8.94
CA LEU A 124 -10.31 4.52 8.38
C LEU A 124 -11.06 5.04 7.14
N HIS A 125 -11.93 4.21 6.54
CA HIS A 125 -12.79 4.56 5.40
C HIS A 125 -14.20 4.95 5.85
#